data_AF-A0A2G9MGM8-F1
#
_entry.id   AF-A0A2G9MGM8-F1
#
_cell.length_a   1.000
_cell.length_b   1.000
_cell.length_c   1.000
_cell.angle_alpha   90.00
_cell.angle_beta   90.00
_cell.angle_gamma   90.00
#
_symmetry.space_group_name_H-M   'P 1'
#
loop_
_entity.id
_entity.type
_entity.pdbx_description
1 polymer ?
#
loop_
_entity_poly.entity_id
_entity_poly.type
_entity_poly.pdbx_seq_one_letter_code
_entity_poly.pdbx_strand_id
1 'polypeptide(L)'
;MKETIIAVRNKILRVLYKGIVKKIFFCIDPEKIHDLMVLKGRFLGSNFLTRNLVSLFFSYSNKKLKQTIAGINFSNPIGLAAGFDKNAELTKILPSVGFGFAELGSITGHPCQGNPKPRVWRLKKSQSLVIYYGLKNEGCEMISKKLKGRKF
;
A
#
# COMPACT_ATOMS: atom_id res chain seq x y z
N MET A 1 -2.75 -11.02 26.95
CA MET A 1 -4.05 -11.19 26.25
C MET A 1 -4.08 -10.52 24.87
N LYS A 2 -3.94 -9.19 24.74
CA LYS A 2 -3.99 -8.49 23.43
C LYS A 2 -2.89 -8.93 22.45
N GLU A 3 -1.65 -9.05 22.93
CA GLU A 3 -0.50 -9.55 22.14
C GLU A 3 -0.73 -10.99 21.63
N THR A 4 -1.28 -11.87 22.47
CA THR A 4 -1.58 -13.26 22.11
C THR A 4 -2.63 -13.35 20.99
N ILE A 5 -3.71 -12.56 21.07
CA ILE A 5 -4.74 -12.50 20.02
C ILE A 5 -4.15 -12.02 18.69
N ILE A 6 -3.31 -10.98 18.72
CA ILE A 6 -2.64 -10.44 17.53
C ILE A 6 -1.68 -11.48 16.93
N ALA A 7 -0.93 -12.21 17.77
CA ALA A 7 -0.03 -13.26 17.31
C ALA A 7 -0.80 -14.40 16.61
N VAL A 8 -1.92 -14.84 17.18
CA VAL A 8 -2.79 -15.87 16.57
C VAL A 8 -3.39 -15.37 15.25
N ARG A 9 -3.98 -14.17 15.23
CA ARG A 9 -4.50 -13.52 14.02
C ARG A 9 -3.44 -13.48 12.91
N ASN A 10 -2.25 -12.98 13.23
CA ASN A 10 -1.16 -12.86 12.26
C ASN A 10 -0.65 -14.23 11.78
N LYS A 11 -0.64 -15.26 12.64
CA LYS A 11 -0.29 -16.64 12.26
C LYS A 11 -1.29 -17.18 11.24
N ILE A 12 -2.60 -17.01 11.47
CA ILE A 12 -3.67 -17.42 10.56
C ILE A 12 -3.54 -16.70 9.22
N LEU A 13 -3.45 -15.37 9.23
CA LEU A 13 -3.30 -14.56 8.02
C LEU A 13 -2.06 -14.96 7.21
N ARG A 14 -0.94 -15.25 7.87
CA ARG A 14 0.29 -15.71 7.22
C ARG A 14 0.11 -17.05 6.52
N VAL A 15 -0.56 -18.01 7.17
CA VAL A 15 -0.83 -19.33 6.58
C VAL A 15 -1.75 -19.20 5.37
N LEU A 16 -2.85 -18.46 5.50
CA LEU A 16 -3.77 -18.20 4.40
C LEU A 16 -3.09 -17.49 3.22
N TYR A 17 -2.31 -16.45 3.51
CA TYR A 17 -1.61 -15.69 2.48
C TYR A 17 -0.57 -16.55 1.74
N LYS A 18 0.30 -17.26 2.46
CA LYS A 18 1.35 -18.08 1.82
C LYS A 18 0.78 -19.33 1.15
N GLY A 19 -0.27 -19.93 1.71
CA GLY A 19 -0.86 -21.17 1.22
C GLY A 19 -1.71 -20.97 -0.03
N ILE A 20 -2.49 -19.90 -0.09
CA ILE A 20 -3.53 -19.70 -1.12
C ILE A 20 -3.29 -18.38 -1.88
N VAL A 21 -3.40 -17.24 -1.20
CA VAL A 21 -3.47 -15.92 -1.87
C VAL A 21 -2.23 -15.62 -2.70
N LYS A 22 -1.04 -15.85 -2.14
CA LYS A 22 0.24 -15.62 -2.83
C LYS A 22 0.36 -16.49 -4.08
N LYS A 23 -0.08 -17.75 -4.05
CA LYS A 23 0.00 -18.65 -5.22
C LYS A 23 -0.89 -18.12 -6.35
N ILE A 24 -2.14 -17.75 -6.04
CA ILE A 24 -3.08 -17.18 -7.00
C ILE A 24 -2.51 -15.88 -7.62
N PHE A 25 -2.03 -14.95 -6.78
CA PHE A 25 -1.47 -13.69 -7.26
C PHE A 25 -0.22 -13.87 -8.12
N PHE A 26 0.52 -14.97 -7.94
CA PHE A 26 1.74 -15.28 -8.70
C PHE A 26 1.47 -15.95 -10.05
N CYS A 27 0.20 -16.25 -10.35
CA CYS A 27 -0.27 -16.70 -11.67
C CYS A 27 -0.80 -15.56 -12.55
N ILE A 28 -1.06 -14.37 -11.97
CA ILE A 28 -1.58 -13.20 -12.69
C ILE A 28 -0.40 -12.30 -13.13
N ASP A 29 -0.53 -11.54 -14.22
CA ASP A 29 0.49 -10.53 -14.58
C ASP A 29 0.77 -9.56 -13.41
N PRO A 30 2.05 -9.25 -13.08
CA PRO A 30 2.42 -8.38 -11.96
C PRO A 30 1.83 -6.97 -12.03
N GLU A 31 1.74 -6.34 -13.21
CA GLU A 31 1.12 -5.01 -13.31
C GLU A 31 -0.39 -5.11 -13.13
N LYS A 32 -1.05 -6.11 -13.75
CA LYS A 32 -2.50 -6.32 -13.58
C LYS A 32 -2.91 -6.56 -12.14
N ILE A 33 -2.17 -7.43 -11.42
CA ILE A 33 -2.51 -7.70 -10.01
C ILE A 33 -2.26 -6.47 -9.13
N HIS A 34 -1.22 -5.68 -9.42
CA HIS A 34 -0.98 -4.42 -8.73
C HIS A 34 -2.11 -3.42 -8.96
N ASP A 35 -2.48 -3.16 -10.22
CA ASP A 35 -3.56 -2.23 -10.57
C ASP A 35 -4.90 -2.69 -9.93
N LEU A 36 -5.18 -4.01 -9.89
CA LEU A 36 -6.34 -4.56 -9.19
C LEU A 36 -6.29 -4.32 -7.68
N MET A 37 -5.14 -4.49 -7.04
CA MET A 37 -4.99 -4.23 -5.60
C MET A 37 -5.16 -2.76 -5.27
N VAL A 38 -4.69 -1.85 -6.13
CA VAL A 38 -4.92 -0.42 -5.98
C VAL A 38 -6.42 -0.11 -6.06
N LEU A 39 -7.13 -0.67 -7.04
CA LEU A 39 -8.58 -0.49 -7.18
C LEU A 39 -9.35 -1.03 -5.97
N LYS A 40 -9.01 -2.23 -5.50
CA LYS A 40 -9.65 -2.83 -4.30
C LYS A 40 -9.33 -2.03 -3.04
N GLY A 41 -8.09 -1.55 -2.89
CA GLY A 41 -7.70 -0.70 -1.78
C GLY A 41 -8.46 0.62 -1.77
N ARG A 42 -8.60 1.28 -2.93
CA ARG A 42 -9.44 2.49 -3.09
C ARG A 42 -10.88 2.24 -2.67
N PHE A 43 -11.46 1.12 -3.11
CA PHE A 43 -12.83 0.72 -2.73
C PHE A 43 -12.94 0.49 -1.21
N LEU A 44 -12.06 -0.30 -0.61
CA LEU A 44 -12.06 -0.55 0.83
C LEU A 44 -11.79 0.72 1.65
N GLY A 45 -11.04 1.68 1.09
CA GLY A 45 -10.79 2.98 1.69
C GLY A 45 -11.98 3.94 1.61
N SER A 46 -12.97 3.68 0.74
CA SER A 46 -14.08 4.61 0.48
C SER A 46 -15.06 4.71 1.66
N ASN A 47 -15.31 3.60 2.37
CA ASN A 47 -16.28 3.52 3.46
C ASN A 47 -15.61 3.32 4.84
N PHE A 48 -16.18 3.90 5.89
CA PHE A 48 -15.74 3.71 7.27
C PHE A 48 -15.81 2.24 7.71
N LEU A 49 -16.89 1.53 7.35
CA LEU A 49 -17.06 0.13 7.75
C LEU A 49 -15.96 -0.77 7.19
N THR A 50 -15.64 -0.61 5.90
CA THR A 50 -14.57 -1.38 5.23
C THR A 50 -13.19 -1.03 5.77
N ARG A 51 -12.93 0.23 6.12
CA ARG A 51 -11.69 0.64 6.80
C ARG A 51 -11.55 0.00 8.18
N ASN A 52 -12.61 -0.01 8.99
CA ASN A 52 -12.58 -0.67 10.30
C ASN A 52 -12.36 -2.17 10.19
N LEU A 53 -13.00 -2.82 9.21
CA LEU A 53 -12.78 -4.24 8.95
C LEU A 53 -11.31 -4.52 8.60
N VAL A 54 -10.71 -3.73 7.72
CA VAL A 54 -9.28 -3.85 7.39
C VAL A 54 -8.40 -3.63 8.62
N SER A 55 -8.72 -2.62 9.45
CA SER A 55 -8.01 -2.34 10.70
C SER A 55 -8.03 -3.52 11.67
N LEU A 56 -9.17 -4.20 11.81
CA LEU A 56 -9.29 -5.39 12.66
C LEU A 56 -8.32 -6.50 12.25
N PHE A 57 -8.14 -6.70 10.94
CA PHE A 57 -7.25 -7.75 10.42
C PHE A 57 -5.78 -7.36 10.42
N PHE A 58 -5.43 -6.11 10.12
CA PHE A 58 -4.04 -5.75 9.81
C PHE A 58 -3.41 -4.76 10.79
N SER A 59 -4.20 -3.84 11.37
CA SER A 59 -3.64 -2.77 12.20
C SER A 59 -2.94 -3.31 13.44
N TYR A 60 -1.88 -2.62 13.83
CA TYR A 60 -1.13 -2.79 15.05
C TYR A 60 -0.72 -1.41 15.57
N SER A 61 -0.81 -1.20 16.89
CA SER A 61 -0.41 0.06 17.51
C SER A 61 0.22 -0.20 18.87
N ASN A 62 1.38 0.41 19.09
CA ASN A 62 2.09 0.36 20.35
C ASN A 62 2.76 1.72 20.59
N LYS A 63 2.61 2.29 21.79
CA LYS A 63 3.20 3.59 22.14
C LYS A 63 4.72 3.62 21.93
N LYS A 64 5.40 2.48 22.12
CA LYS A 64 6.86 2.34 21.94
C LYS A 64 7.32 2.52 20.49
N LEU A 65 6.42 2.44 19.51
CA LEU A 65 6.74 2.62 18.09
C LEU A 65 6.57 4.07 17.62
N LYS A 66 5.92 4.94 18.41
CA LYS A 66 5.70 6.32 18.02
C LYS A 66 7.03 7.07 17.98
N GLN A 67 7.21 7.91 16.98
CA GLN A 67 8.41 8.72 16.80
C GLN A 67 8.04 10.10 16.26
N THR A 68 8.84 11.10 16.61
CA THR A 68 8.77 12.45 16.02
C THR A 68 10.08 12.70 15.31
N ILE A 69 10.02 12.91 13.98
CA ILE A 69 11.19 13.18 13.15
C ILE A 69 10.91 14.46 12.38
N ALA A 70 11.82 15.44 12.45
CA ALA A 70 11.66 16.74 11.79
C ALA A 70 10.30 17.42 12.07
N GLY A 71 9.80 17.30 13.30
CA GLY A 71 8.49 17.85 13.72
C GLY A 71 7.26 17.07 13.25
N ILE A 72 7.43 15.98 12.48
CA ILE A 72 6.35 15.11 12.02
C ILE A 72 6.17 13.93 12.98
N ASN A 73 4.93 13.71 13.41
CA ASN A 73 4.58 12.60 14.29
C ASN A 73 4.19 11.35 13.48
N PHE A 74 4.97 10.28 13.63
CA PHE A 74 4.69 8.98 13.01
C PHE A 74 4.10 8.04 14.06
N SER A 75 3.01 7.35 13.71
CA SER A 75 2.36 6.40 14.62
C SER A 75 3.18 5.12 14.85
N ASN A 76 4.04 4.78 13.89
CA ASN A 76 5.02 3.70 13.92
C ASN A 76 6.11 3.94 12.84
N PRO A 77 7.25 3.21 12.86
CA PRO A 77 8.35 3.46 11.93
C PRO A 77 8.22 2.79 10.56
N ILE A 78 7.12 2.10 10.30
CA ILE A 78 6.94 1.35 9.05
C ILE A 78 6.13 2.18 8.06
N GLY A 79 6.77 2.54 6.95
CA GLY A 79 6.15 3.27 5.85
C GLY A 79 5.97 2.42 4.60
N LEU A 80 5.02 2.82 3.75
CA LEU A 80 4.93 2.32 2.38
C LEU A 80 5.78 3.22 1.46
N ALA A 81 6.74 2.62 0.75
CA ALA A 81 7.63 3.35 -0.16
C ALA A 81 6.89 3.86 -1.42
N ALA A 82 7.46 4.89 -2.03
CA ALA A 82 7.01 5.42 -3.31
C ALA A 82 7.04 4.36 -4.42
N GLY A 83 6.29 4.63 -5.48
CA GLY A 83 6.11 3.73 -6.61
C GLY A 83 5.00 2.71 -6.42
N PHE A 84 4.49 2.50 -5.19
CA PHE A 84 3.31 1.67 -4.96
C PHE A 84 2.01 2.43 -5.22
N ASP A 85 1.77 3.54 -4.52
CA ASP A 85 0.59 4.39 -4.73
C ASP A 85 0.95 5.65 -5.52
N LYS A 86 1.07 5.48 -6.84
CA LYS A 86 1.56 6.54 -7.75
C LYS A 86 0.60 7.73 -7.89
N ASN A 87 -0.69 7.49 -7.67
CA ASN A 87 -1.77 8.45 -7.95
C ASN A 87 -2.59 8.83 -6.70
N ALA A 88 -2.07 8.54 -5.49
CA ALA A 88 -2.71 8.84 -4.21
C ALA A 88 -4.07 8.15 -3.97
N GLU A 89 -4.27 6.97 -4.56
CA GLU A 89 -5.51 6.20 -4.54
C GLU A 89 -5.77 5.49 -3.20
N LEU A 90 -4.71 5.22 -2.43
CA LEU A 90 -4.73 4.39 -1.23
C LEU A 90 -4.62 5.18 0.07
N THR A 91 -4.48 6.51 0.00
CA THR A 91 -4.33 7.41 1.16
C THR A 91 -5.36 7.19 2.26
N LYS A 92 -6.59 6.78 1.93
CA LYS A 92 -7.64 6.50 2.92
C LYS A 92 -7.52 5.13 3.61
N ILE A 93 -6.88 4.14 2.99
CA ILE A 93 -6.87 2.76 3.48
C ILE A 93 -5.54 2.38 4.13
N LEU A 94 -4.41 2.98 3.70
CA LEU A 94 -3.07 2.66 4.21
C LEU A 94 -2.95 2.75 5.75
N PRO A 95 -3.53 3.76 6.44
CA PRO A 95 -3.51 3.79 7.90
C PRO A 95 -4.25 2.60 8.54
N SER A 96 -5.33 2.12 7.90
CA SER A 96 -6.07 0.94 8.36
C SER A 96 -5.31 -0.37 8.12
N VAL A 97 -4.43 -0.41 7.12
CA VAL A 97 -3.48 -1.53 6.92
C VAL A 97 -2.41 -1.53 8.03
N GLY A 98 -2.14 -0.38 8.64
CA GLY A 98 -1.23 -0.23 9.78
C GLY A 98 0.07 0.54 9.49
N PHE A 99 0.21 1.12 8.29
CA PHE A 99 1.38 1.96 7.97
C PHE A 99 1.39 3.23 8.81
N GLY A 100 2.58 3.61 9.29
CA GLY A 100 2.79 4.85 10.04
C GLY A 100 2.91 6.08 9.14
N PHE A 101 3.30 5.87 7.89
CA PHE A 101 3.34 6.87 6.81
C PHE A 101 3.33 6.18 5.44
N ALA A 102 3.19 6.97 4.38
CA ALA A 102 3.39 6.50 3.02
C ALA A 102 4.02 7.60 2.17
N GLU A 103 4.96 7.22 1.32
CA GLU A 103 5.49 8.09 0.28
C GLU A 103 4.73 7.79 -1.02
N LEU A 104 4.10 8.83 -1.60
CA LEU A 104 3.27 8.70 -2.79
C LEU A 104 4.09 8.96 -4.06
N GLY A 105 3.50 8.67 -5.23
CA GLY A 105 4.15 8.97 -6.51
C GLY A 105 5.12 7.87 -6.94
N SER A 106 6.20 8.18 -7.67
CA SER A 106 6.66 9.52 -8.05
C SER A 106 5.70 10.26 -8.99
N ILE A 107 5.58 11.57 -8.79
CA ILE A 107 4.64 12.45 -9.51
C ILE A 107 5.43 13.33 -10.48
N THR A 108 4.95 13.47 -11.71
CA THR A 108 5.50 14.39 -12.71
C THR A 108 4.62 15.63 -12.87
N GLY A 109 5.14 16.70 -13.47
CA GLY A 109 4.35 17.92 -13.73
C GLY A 109 3.11 17.64 -14.59
N HIS A 110 3.30 16.90 -15.68
CA HIS A 110 2.22 16.44 -16.56
C HIS A 110 1.95 14.94 -16.38
N PRO A 111 0.77 14.43 -16.78
CA PRO A 111 0.52 12.99 -16.83
C PRO A 111 1.59 12.26 -17.66
N CYS A 112 2.05 11.12 -17.17
CA CYS A 112 3.02 10.27 -17.84
C CYS A 112 2.46 8.86 -17.97
N GLN A 113 2.43 8.33 -19.20
CA GLN A 113 1.98 6.96 -19.46
C GLN A 113 3.00 5.90 -19.00
N GLY A 114 4.25 6.32 -18.82
CA GLY A 114 5.38 5.45 -18.52
C GLY A 114 5.87 4.66 -19.74
N ASN A 115 6.82 3.76 -19.51
CA ASN A 115 7.41 2.95 -20.58
C ASN A 115 6.41 1.90 -21.14
N PRO A 116 6.60 1.39 -22.36
CA PRO A 116 5.79 0.29 -22.91
C PRO A 116 5.81 -0.96 -22.02
N LYS A 117 4.75 -1.78 -22.10
CA LYS A 117 4.67 -3.05 -21.38
C LYS A 117 5.36 -4.19 -22.18
N PRO A 118 5.83 -5.26 -21.51
CA PRO A 118 5.91 -5.46 -20.06
C PRO A 118 6.99 -4.60 -19.43
N ARG A 119 6.76 -4.16 -18.18
CA ARG A 119 7.61 -3.18 -17.48
C ARG A 119 7.78 -3.43 -15.97
N VAL A 120 7.33 -4.60 -15.52
CA VAL A 120 7.55 -5.10 -14.18
C VAL A 120 7.63 -6.62 -14.22
N TRP A 121 8.63 -7.18 -13.56
CA TRP A 121 8.87 -8.61 -13.52
C TRP A 121 9.13 -9.07 -12.09
N ARG A 122 8.73 -10.31 -11.79
CA ARG A 122 8.94 -10.96 -10.49
C ARG A 122 10.04 -11.99 -10.58
N LEU A 123 11.16 -11.76 -9.89
CA LEU A 123 12.22 -12.73 -9.70
C LEU A 123 11.90 -13.58 -8.47
N LYS A 124 11.09 -14.63 -8.67
CA LYS A 124 10.45 -15.38 -7.57
C LYS A 124 11.44 -16.01 -6.59
N LYS A 125 12.57 -16.55 -7.08
CA LYS A 125 13.59 -17.23 -6.27
C LYS A 125 14.33 -16.26 -5.34
N SER A 126 14.68 -15.07 -5.83
CA SER A 126 15.40 -14.04 -5.07
C SER A 126 14.47 -13.09 -4.29
N GLN A 127 13.15 -13.29 -4.38
CA GLN A 127 12.13 -12.39 -3.81
C GLN A 127 12.29 -10.94 -4.26
N SER A 128 12.67 -10.72 -5.52
CA SER A 128 12.96 -9.39 -6.07
C SER A 128 11.98 -8.98 -7.16
N LEU A 129 11.96 -7.69 -7.47
CA LEU A 129 11.24 -7.09 -8.59
C LEU A 129 12.22 -6.37 -9.51
N VAL A 130 12.00 -6.49 -10.82
CA VAL A 130 12.60 -5.58 -11.80
C VAL A 130 11.52 -4.59 -12.21
N ILE A 131 11.80 -3.30 -12.12
CA ILE A 131 10.84 -2.22 -12.36
C ILE A 131 11.38 -1.32 -13.47
N TYR A 132 10.58 -1.15 -14.53
CA TYR A 132 10.85 -0.28 -15.66
C TYR A 132 9.64 0.61 -15.97
N TYR A 133 8.94 1.12 -14.95
CA TYR A 133 7.67 1.85 -15.15
C TYR A 133 7.80 3.18 -15.90
N GLY A 134 8.95 3.86 -15.83
CA GLY A 134 9.15 5.17 -16.48
C GLY A 134 8.26 6.29 -15.91
N LEU A 135 8.11 6.36 -14.57
CA LEU A 135 7.32 7.40 -13.90
C LEU A 135 5.83 7.47 -14.32
N LYS A 136 5.17 6.34 -14.63
CA LYS A 136 3.71 6.27 -14.90
C LYS A 136 2.89 6.97 -13.78
N ASN A 137 2.21 8.08 -14.06
CA ASN A 137 1.32 8.79 -13.12
C ASN A 137 0.34 9.76 -13.82
N GLU A 138 -0.65 10.27 -13.09
CA GLU A 138 -1.70 11.17 -13.59
C GLU A 138 -1.34 12.68 -13.59
N GLY A 139 -0.11 13.04 -13.23
CA GLY A 139 0.35 14.43 -13.15
C GLY A 139 0.00 15.13 -11.84
N CYS A 140 0.75 16.17 -11.51
CA CYS A 140 0.66 16.83 -10.21
C CYS A 140 -0.69 17.54 -10.00
N GLU A 141 -1.28 18.11 -11.04
CA GLU A 141 -2.55 18.84 -10.92
C GLU A 141 -3.70 17.92 -10.48
N MET A 142 -3.79 16.73 -11.09
CA MET A 142 -4.83 15.76 -10.76
C MET A 142 -4.62 15.16 -9.36
N ILE A 143 -3.38 14.82 -9.03
CA ILE A 143 -3.07 14.20 -7.74
C ILE A 143 -3.24 15.21 -6.59
N SER A 144 -2.88 16.49 -6.80
CA SER A 144 -3.11 17.56 -5.82
C SER A 144 -4.60 17.71 -5.47
N LYS A 145 -5.49 17.66 -6.47
CA LYS A 145 -6.94 17.68 -6.25
C LYS A 145 -7.42 16.51 -5.38
N LYS A 146 -6.85 15.30 -5.54
CA LYS A 146 -7.18 14.13 -4.71
C LYS A 146 -6.69 14.26 -3.27
N LEU A 147 -5.56 14.93 -3.07
CA LEU A 147 -4.91 15.13 -1.77
C LEU A 147 -5.48 16.31 -0.99
N LYS A 148 -6.16 17.25 -1.64
CA LYS A 148 -6.75 18.42 -0.98
C LYS A 148 -7.66 18.00 0.19
N GLY A 149 -7.35 18.51 1.39
CA GLY A 149 -8.09 18.22 2.61
C GLY A 149 -7.93 16.80 3.16
N ARG A 150 -6.99 16.00 2.63
CA ARG A 150 -6.69 14.67 3.17
C ARG A 150 -5.85 14.78 4.45
N LYS A 151 -6.15 13.89 5.39
CA LYS A 151 -5.32 13.59 6.55
C LYS A 151 -4.94 12.11 6.47
N PHE A 152 -3.69 11.82 6.77
CA PHE A 152 -3.19 10.45 6.87
C PHE A 152 -3.49 9.88 8.26
#